data_AF-A0A0V0R0V2-F1
#
_entry.id   AF-A0A0V0R0V2-F1
#
_cell.length_a   1.000
_cell.length_b   1.000
_cell.length_c   1.000
_cell.angle_alpha   90.00
_cell.angle_beta   90.00
_cell.angle_gamma   90.00
#
_symmetry.space_group_name_H-M   'P 1'
#
loop_
_entity.id
_entity.type
_entity.pdbx_description
1 polymer ?
#
loop_
_entity_poly.entity_id
_entity_poly.type
_entity_poly.pdbx_seq_one_letter_code
_entity_poly.pdbx_strand_id
1 'polypeptide(L)'
;MQLTLVDQEEKENSQKKQPNNQTKKHPRNETFTDMIKLQIFYYLKPKSFTFIILIIDTIVYLISLLYDGVDISNGFLAPTQKALFDLGEIFPYYQKNSGIFGYLRIFTSIFLHANFLQFVSSIFIKVYFLQFIENQIGHLNTAKLYFQSCIFGTLFQSLISDDFGVAGATGVGVISFGLNLEYRQFQPKSGQFFYYHNHQQTQTFGLLKMLGIMLYFYLIYISYPNCLCINILGALIGKPSAIAIQN
;
A
#
# COMPACT_ATOMS: atom_id res chain seq x y z
N MET A 1 7.53 -35.85 -57.12
CA MET A 1 8.30 -35.40 -55.93
C MET A 1 7.37 -34.47 -55.13
N GLN A 2 6.44 -35.05 -54.39
CA GLN A 2 5.39 -34.36 -53.62
C GLN A 2 5.22 -35.18 -52.34
N LEU A 3 5.94 -34.84 -51.28
CA LEU A 3 5.93 -35.57 -50.01
C LEU A 3 6.56 -34.69 -48.92
N THR A 4 6.03 -33.49 -48.64
CA THR A 4 6.57 -32.63 -47.57
C THR A 4 5.61 -31.58 -46.98
N LEU A 5 4.28 -31.66 -47.16
CA LEU A 5 3.37 -30.64 -46.59
C LEU A 5 2.30 -31.16 -45.62
N VAL A 6 2.13 -32.48 -45.47
CA VAL A 6 1.11 -33.03 -44.56
C VAL A 6 1.66 -33.24 -43.14
N ASP A 7 2.97 -33.44 -42.97
CA ASP A 7 3.58 -33.73 -41.66
C ASP A 7 3.89 -32.49 -40.79
N GLN A 8 3.64 -31.27 -41.29
CA GLN A 8 3.86 -30.04 -40.52
C GLN A 8 2.61 -29.55 -39.76
N GLU A 9 1.40 -29.91 -40.17
CA GLU A 9 0.17 -29.49 -39.45
C GLU A 9 -0.09 -30.31 -38.17
N GLU A 10 0.44 -31.53 -38.06
CA GLU A 10 0.21 -32.38 -36.87
C GLU A 10 1.07 -31.99 -35.65
N LYS A 11 2.15 -31.23 -35.84
CA LYS A 11 3.02 -30.79 -34.74
C LYS A 11 2.59 -29.47 -34.08
N GLU A 12 1.73 -28.67 -34.71
CA GLU A 12 1.23 -27.43 -34.09
C GLU A 12 0.06 -27.65 -33.12
N ASN A 13 -0.66 -28.78 -33.23
CA ASN A 13 -1.79 -29.08 -32.34
C ASN A 13 -1.40 -29.72 -30.99
N SER A 14 -0.11 -29.98 -30.75
CA SER A 14 0.34 -30.72 -29.57
C SER A 14 0.90 -29.86 -28.42
N GLN A 15 0.95 -28.53 -28.54
CA GLN A 15 1.63 -27.67 -27.55
C GLN A 15 0.78 -26.64 -26.78
N LYS A 16 -0.56 -26.78 -26.74
CA LYS A 16 -1.39 -26.00 -25.80
C LYS A 16 -2.36 -26.85 -24.96
N LYS A 17 -1.87 -27.96 -24.41
CA LYS A 17 -2.46 -28.50 -23.17
C LYS A 17 -1.86 -27.74 -21.99
N GLN A 18 -2.43 -26.57 -21.70
CA GLN A 18 -2.28 -26.01 -20.35
C GLN A 18 -2.91 -26.99 -19.36
N PRO A 19 -2.20 -27.43 -18.31
CA PRO A 19 -2.77 -28.28 -17.28
C PRO A 19 -3.62 -27.41 -16.36
N ASN A 20 -4.79 -26.96 -16.83
CA ASN A 20 -5.78 -26.40 -15.92
C ASN A 20 -6.71 -27.52 -15.46
N ASN A 21 -6.15 -28.44 -14.68
CA ASN A 21 -6.89 -29.44 -13.89
C ASN A 21 -7.54 -28.77 -12.67
N GLN A 22 -8.09 -27.56 -12.84
CA GLN A 22 -9.17 -27.10 -11.98
C GLN A 22 -10.41 -27.88 -12.43
N THR A 23 -10.56 -29.08 -11.87
CA THR A 23 -11.85 -29.76 -11.79
C THR A 23 -12.88 -28.69 -11.47
N LYS A 24 -13.84 -28.45 -12.37
CA LYS A 24 -14.92 -27.46 -12.20
C LYS A 24 -15.68 -27.80 -10.93
N LYS A 25 -15.18 -27.31 -9.79
CA LYS A 25 -15.83 -27.46 -8.50
C LYS A 25 -17.10 -26.63 -8.60
N HIS A 26 -18.24 -27.23 -8.25
CA HIS A 26 -19.52 -26.53 -8.35
C HIS A 26 -19.44 -25.24 -7.52
N PRO A 27 -19.81 -24.05 -8.04
CA PRO A 27 -19.70 -22.79 -7.31
C PRO A 27 -20.44 -22.77 -5.96
N ARG A 28 -21.43 -23.67 -5.81
CA ARG A 28 -22.23 -23.84 -4.60
C ARG A 28 -21.51 -24.60 -3.48
N ASN A 29 -20.40 -25.25 -3.78
CA ASN A 29 -19.62 -26.05 -2.82
C ASN A 29 -18.39 -25.30 -2.28
N GLU A 30 -18.31 -24.00 -2.52
CA GLU A 30 -17.26 -23.15 -1.96
C GLU A 30 -17.59 -22.85 -0.50
N THR A 31 -16.61 -23.06 0.39
CA THR A 31 -16.76 -22.64 1.79
C THR A 31 -16.51 -21.13 1.91
N PHE A 32 -17.01 -20.51 2.97
CA PHE A 32 -16.76 -19.08 3.23
C PHE A 32 -15.27 -18.73 3.23
N THR A 33 -14.43 -19.63 3.75
CA THR A 33 -12.97 -19.47 3.75
C THR A 33 -12.36 -19.58 2.35
N ASP A 34 -12.90 -20.43 1.47
CA ASP A 34 -12.50 -20.48 0.06
C ASP A 34 -12.85 -19.15 -0.65
N MET A 35 -14.02 -18.59 -0.38
CA MET A 35 -14.45 -17.31 -0.94
C MET A 35 -13.52 -16.17 -0.50
N ILE A 36 -13.15 -16.10 0.79
CA ILE A 36 -12.19 -15.11 1.30
C ILE A 36 -10.82 -15.27 0.63
N LYS A 37 -10.33 -16.51 0.50
CA LYS A 37 -9.05 -16.78 -0.17
C LYS A 37 -9.08 -16.33 -1.63
N LEU A 38 -10.17 -16.59 -2.33
CA LEU A 38 -10.38 -16.21 -3.73
C LEU A 38 -10.61 -14.72 -3.92
N GLN A 39 -11.12 -13.98 -2.94
CA GLN A 39 -11.33 -12.54 -3.09
C GLN A 39 -10.12 -11.71 -2.63
N ILE A 40 -9.51 -12.08 -1.50
CA ILE A 40 -8.44 -11.29 -0.89
C ILE A 40 -7.07 -11.72 -1.41
N PHE A 41 -6.83 -13.02 -1.52
CA PHE A 41 -5.49 -13.58 -1.75
C PHE A 41 -5.26 -14.10 -3.17
N TYR A 42 -6.20 -13.87 -4.09
CA TYR A 42 -6.17 -14.48 -5.43
C TYR A 42 -4.86 -14.28 -6.19
N TYR A 43 -4.25 -13.10 -6.07
CA TYR A 43 -3.02 -12.75 -6.78
C TYR A 43 -1.79 -12.70 -5.84
N LEU A 44 -1.92 -13.08 -4.57
CA LEU A 44 -0.79 -13.03 -3.63
C LEU A 44 0.16 -14.19 -3.92
N LYS A 45 1.25 -13.90 -4.62
CA LYS A 45 2.32 -14.88 -4.89
C LYS A 45 3.41 -14.73 -3.83
N PRO A 46 4.03 -15.82 -3.35
CA PRO A 46 5.12 -15.74 -2.36
C PRO A 46 6.35 -14.92 -2.81
N LYS A 47 6.50 -14.67 -4.11
CA LYS A 47 7.57 -13.84 -4.68
C LYS A 47 7.07 -12.47 -5.16
N SER A 48 5.85 -12.07 -4.81
CA SER A 48 5.33 -10.75 -5.14
C SER A 48 5.97 -9.68 -4.27
N PHE A 49 6.10 -8.47 -4.79
CA PHE A 49 6.57 -7.32 -4.04
C PHE A 49 5.68 -7.05 -2.82
N THR A 50 4.36 -7.17 -3.01
CA THR A 50 3.38 -7.02 -1.93
C THR A 50 3.68 -7.97 -0.78
N PHE A 51 3.93 -9.25 -1.06
CA PHE A 51 4.23 -10.25 -0.02
C PHE A 51 5.52 -9.92 0.74
N ILE A 52 6.55 -9.48 0.03
CA ILE A 52 7.85 -9.09 0.63
C ILE A 52 7.65 -7.91 1.60
N ILE A 53 6.92 -6.88 1.18
CA ILE A 53 6.66 -5.70 2.04
C ILE A 53 5.87 -6.10 3.29
N LEU A 54 4.87 -6.97 3.17
CA LEU A 54 4.11 -7.44 4.33
C LEU A 54 4.98 -8.18 5.35
N ILE A 55 5.95 -8.98 4.88
CA ILE A 55 6.93 -9.63 5.76
C ILE A 55 7.78 -8.57 6.46
N ILE A 56 8.30 -7.58 5.72
CA ILE A 56 9.12 -6.50 6.30
C ILE A 56 8.33 -5.72 7.35
N ASP A 57 7.10 -5.30 7.04
CA ASP A 57 6.22 -4.60 8.00
C ASP A 57 6.00 -5.43 9.27
N THR A 58 5.74 -6.73 9.11
CA THR A 58 5.51 -7.65 10.24
C THR A 58 6.76 -7.78 11.10
N ILE A 59 7.94 -7.94 10.49
CA ILE A 59 9.20 -8.04 11.22
C ILE A 59 9.51 -6.73 11.95
N VAL A 60 9.39 -5.58 11.27
CA VAL A 60 9.67 -4.27 11.89
C VAL A 60 8.71 -3.99 13.04
N TYR A 61 7.42 -4.33 12.89
CA TYR A 61 6.44 -4.19 13.96
C TYR A 61 6.72 -5.12 15.15
N LEU A 62 7.16 -6.35 14.91
CA LEU A 62 7.59 -7.24 16.00
C LEU A 62 8.84 -6.71 16.71
N ILE A 63 9.81 -6.18 15.95
CA ILE A 63 11.01 -5.56 16.53
C ILE A 63 10.63 -4.37 17.41
N SER A 64 9.71 -3.50 16.96
CA SER A 64 9.29 -2.35 17.77
C SER A 64 8.62 -2.73 19.07
N LEU A 65 7.82 -3.81 19.09
CA LEU A 65 7.23 -4.34 20.32
C LEU A 65 8.25 -4.98 21.26
N LEU A 66 9.28 -5.64 20.72
CA LEU A 66 10.28 -6.36 21.51
C LEU A 66 11.40 -5.46 22.02
N TYR A 67 11.63 -4.29 21.39
CA TYR A 67 12.78 -3.44 21.69
C TYR A 67 12.72 -2.79 23.08
N ASP A 68 11.59 -2.19 23.45
CA ASP A 68 11.40 -1.49 24.74
C ASP A 68 10.05 -1.85 25.41
N GLY A 69 9.37 -2.87 24.87
CA GLY A 69 8.10 -3.38 25.39
C GLY A 69 6.86 -2.71 24.77
N VAL A 70 5.73 -2.89 25.46
CA VAL A 70 4.41 -2.44 25.02
C VAL A 70 3.88 -1.35 25.94
N ASP A 71 3.39 -0.27 25.36
CA ASP A 71 2.72 0.81 26.07
C ASP A 71 1.19 0.67 25.95
N ILE A 72 0.58 0.21 27.03
CA ILE A 72 -0.87 -0.05 27.10
C ILE A 72 -1.68 1.26 26.99
N SER A 73 -1.08 2.40 27.35
CA SER A 73 -1.78 3.70 27.30
C SER A 73 -2.04 4.19 25.88
N ASN A 74 -1.21 3.76 24.92
CA ASN A 74 -1.30 4.13 23.50
C ASN A 74 -2.07 3.12 22.64
N GLY A 75 -2.66 2.09 23.26
CA GLY A 75 -3.57 1.14 22.64
C GLY A 75 -3.12 -0.32 22.76
N PHE A 76 -3.89 -1.21 22.15
CA PHE A 76 -3.58 -2.64 22.16
C PHE A 76 -2.31 -2.94 21.37
N LEU A 77 -1.33 -3.57 22.04
CA LEU A 77 -0.01 -3.90 21.48
C LEU A 77 0.65 -2.67 20.80
N ALA A 78 0.61 -1.50 21.45
CA ALA A 78 1.34 -0.35 20.96
C ALA A 78 2.81 -0.38 21.42
N PRO A 79 3.81 -0.20 20.54
CA PRO A 79 5.19 -0.01 20.95
C PRO A 79 5.34 1.26 21.82
N THR A 80 6.35 1.30 22.69
CA THR A 80 6.65 2.54 23.44
C THR A 80 7.09 3.66 22.49
N GLN A 81 6.81 4.91 22.86
CA GLN A 81 7.25 6.07 22.07
C GLN A 81 8.76 6.10 21.89
N LYS A 82 9.52 5.66 22.90
CA LYS A 82 10.98 5.54 22.84
C LYS A 82 11.42 4.52 21.78
N ALA A 83 10.78 3.35 21.70
CA ALA A 83 11.08 2.37 20.65
C ALA A 83 10.82 2.94 19.25
N LEU A 84 9.71 3.65 19.06
CA LEU A 84 9.39 4.30 17.78
C LEU A 84 10.43 5.37 17.44
N PHE A 85 10.81 6.21 18.40
CA PHE A 85 11.85 7.22 18.23
C PHE A 85 13.17 6.60 17.81
N ASP A 86 13.67 5.61 18.55
CA ASP A 86 14.96 4.97 18.28
C ASP A 86 14.99 4.25 16.92
N LEU A 87 13.87 3.63 16.53
CA LEU A 87 13.74 2.95 15.24
C LEU A 87 13.50 3.89 14.05
N GLY A 88 13.31 5.18 14.32
CA GLY A 88 13.27 6.20 13.30
C GLY A 88 11.87 6.64 12.92
N GLU A 89 11.04 6.98 13.90
CA GLU A 89 9.81 7.72 13.68
C GLU A 89 10.06 9.11 13.06
N ILE A 90 8.99 9.70 12.53
CA ILE A 90 9.03 11.05 11.97
C ILE A 90 9.19 12.04 13.12
N PHE A 91 10.26 12.83 13.03
CA PHE A 91 10.45 14.01 13.88
C PHE A 91 11.12 15.12 13.05
N PRO A 92 10.38 16.17 12.66
CA PRO A 92 10.85 17.17 11.69
C PRO A 92 12.17 17.84 12.08
N TYR A 93 12.37 18.12 13.37
CA TYR A 93 13.62 18.73 13.86
C TYR A 93 14.86 17.85 13.61
N TYR A 94 14.77 16.55 13.90
CA TYR A 94 15.89 15.61 13.66
C TYR A 94 16.05 15.30 12.17
N GLN A 95 14.97 15.28 11.39
CA GLN A 95 15.06 15.11 9.94
C GLN A 95 15.83 16.26 9.28
N LYS A 96 15.63 17.50 9.73
CA LYS A 96 16.33 18.68 9.21
C LYS A 96 17.80 18.74 9.63
N ASN A 97 18.10 18.41 10.89
CA ASN A 97 19.40 18.72 11.50
C ASN A 97 20.39 17.54 11.54
N SER A 98 19.95 16.30 11.28
CA SER A 98 20.80 15.10 11.49
C SER A 98 21.52 14.59 10.24
N GLY A 99 21.51 15.36 9.13
CA GLY A 99 22.17 14.99 7.88
C GLY A 99 21.72 13.60 7.37
N ILE A 100 22.67 12.69 7.18
CA ILE A 100 22.44 11.31 6.70
C ILE A 100 21.43 10.53 7.56
N PHE A 101 21.50 10.71 8.88
CA PHE A 101 20.57 10.04 9.80
C PHE A 101 19.13 10.52 9.61
N GLY A 102 18.93 11.79 9.25
CA GLY A 102 17.62 12.35 8.94
C GLY A 102 16.97 11.67 7.73
N TYR A 103 17.76 11.41 6.67
CA TYR A 103 17.28 10.69 5.49
C TYR A 103 16.92 9.24 5.78
N LEU A 104 17.72 8.54 6.59
CA LEU A 104 17.39 7.16 6.99
C LEU A 104 16.07 7.10 7.76
N ARG A 105 15.79 8.10 8.59
CA ARG A 105 14.53 8.21 9.35
C ARG A 105 13.30 8.25 8.45
N ILE A 106 13.41 8.92 7.30
CA ILE A 106 12.32 8.97 6.29
C ILE A 106 12.04 7.59 5.70
N PHE A 107 13.06 6.75 5.53
CA PHE A 107 12.88 5.39 5.01
C PHE A 107 12.39 4.42 6.07
N THR A 108 12.93 4.49 7.30
CA THR A 108 12.54 3.60 8.39
C THR A 108 11.11 3.87 8.84
N SER A 109 10.66 5.13 8.86
CA SER A 109 9.30 5.50 9.25
C SER A 109 8.22 4.86 8.39
N ILE A 110 8.54 4.46 7.15
CA ILE A 110 7.63 3.80 6.20
C ILE A 110 7.14 2.44 6.73
N PHE A 111 7.92 1.78 7.57
CA PHE A 111 7.62 0.44 8.09
C PHE A 111 7.15 0.46 9.55
N LEU A 112 7.21 1.61 10.22
CA LEU A 112 6.81 1.76 11.61
C LEU A 112 5.30 1.94 11.75
N HIS A 113 4.73 1.31 12.77
CA HIS A 113 3.31 1.39 13.10
C HIS A 113 3.17 1.68 14.59
N ALA A 114 2.28 2.60 14.94
CA ALA A 114 2.10 3.10 16.30
C ALA A 114 1.29 2.15 17.17
N ASN A 115 0.41 1.34 16.56
CA ASN A 115 -0.38 0.34 17.27
C ASN A 115 -0.83 -0.79 16.35
N PHE A 116 -1.40 -1.84 16.97
CA PHE A 116 -1.85 -3.04 16.26
C PHE A 116 -2.94 -2.77 15.23
N LEU A 117 -3.88 -1.88 15.53
CA LEU A 117 -4.98 -1.57 14.63
C LEU A 117 -4.45 -0.89 13.35
N GLN A 118 -3.51 0.04 13.50
CA GLN A 118 -2.84 0.69 12.37
C GLN A 118 -2.04 -0.33 11.53
N PHE A 119 -1.32 -1.24 12.18
CA PHE A 119 -0.59 -2.32 11.53
C PHE A 119 -1.51 -3.25 10.70
N VAL A 120 -2.55 -3.79 11.33
CA VAL A 120 -3.49 -4.69 10.67
C VAL A 120 -4.22 -3.98 9.51
N SER A 121 -4.67 -2.75 9.73
CA SER A 121 -5.32 -1.95 8.67
C SER A 121 -4.38 -1.70 7.48
N SER A 122 -3.11 -1.40 7.77
CA SER A 122 -2.06 -1.23 6.73
C SER A 122 -1.87 -2.52 5.92
N ILE A 123 -1.79 -3.68 6.57
CA ILE A 123 -1.71 -4.98 5.90
C ILE A 123 -2.90 -5.19 4.96
N PHE A 124 -4.13 -4.99 5.44
CA PHE A 124 -5.33 -5.18 4.61
C PHE A 124 -5.33 -4.28 3.38
N ILE A 125 -5.01 -3.00 3.56
CA ILE A 125 -4.93 -2.02 2.46
C ILE A 125 -3.86 -2.42 1.45
N LYS A 126 -2.67 -2.83 1.91
CA LYS A 126 -1.57 -3.28 1.04
C LYS A 126 -1.96 -4.54 0.28
N VAL A 127 -2.49 -5.56 0.96
CA VAL A 127 -2.96 -6.80 0.31
C VAL A 127 -4.00 -6.50 -0.77
N TYR A 128 -4.94 -5.59 -0.53
CA TYR A 128 -5.98 -5.28 -1.51
C TYR A 128 -5.44 -4.41 -2.67
N PHE A 129 -4.95 -3.20 -2.37
CA PHE A 129 -4.58 -2.22 -3.40
C PHE A 129 -3.21 -2.48 -4.03
N LEU A 130 -2.20 -2.81 -3.23
CA LEU A 130 -0.83 -2.96 -3.75
C LEU A 130 -0.74 -4.18 -4.67
N GLN A 131 -1.42 -5.27 -4.31
CA GLN A 131 -1.53 -6.47 -5.14
C GLN A 131 -2.29 -6.20 -6.44
N PHE A 132 -3.40 -5.45 -6.38
CA PHE A 132 -4.14 -5.03 -7.57
C PHE A 132 -3.24 -4.24 -8.53
N ILE A 133 -2.53 -3.24 -8.02
CA ILE A 133 -1.60 -2.42 -8.80
C ILE A 133 -0.46 -3.28 -9.36
N GLU A 134 0.16 -4.13 -8.53
CA GLU A 134 1.21 -5.09 -8.93
C GLU A 134 0.80 -5.98 -10.10
N ASN A 135 -0.45 -6.44 -10.13
CA ASN A 135 -0.96 -7.24 -11.24
C ASN A 135 -1.11 -6.43 -12.54
N GLN A 136 -1.36 -5.11 -12.46
CA GLN A 136 -1.55 -4.25 -13.63
C GLN A 136 -0.23 -3.72 -14.21
N ILE A 137 0.68 -3.23 -13.37
CA ILE A 137 1.91 -2.55 -13.82
C ILE A 137 3.19 -3.37 -13.61
N GLY A 138 3.10 -4.51 -12.92
CA GLY A 138 4.22 -5.38 -12.59
C GLY A 138 4.96 -4.98 -11.30
N HIS A 139 5.62 -5.96 -10.69
CA HIS A 139 6.27 -5.86 -9.37
C HIS A 139 7.31 -4.73 -9.25
N LEU A 140 8.21 -4.55 -10.22
CA LEU A 140 9.24 -3.51 -10.17
C LEU A 140 8.65 -2.10 -10.22
N ASN A 141 7.63 -1.89 -11.04
CA ASN A 141 6.99 -0.58 -11.17
C ASN A 141 6.15 -0.26 -9.93
N THR A 142 5.48 -1.27 -9.36
CA THR A 142 4.78 -1.13 -8.08
C THR A 142 5.74 -0.80 -6.95
N ALA A 143 6.93 -1.41 -6.92
CA ALA A 143 7.95 -1.09 -5.92
C ALA A 143 8.38 0.37 -6.00
N LYS A 144 8.70 0.87 -7.19
CA LYS A 144 9.05 2.28 -7.40
C LYS A 144 7.93 3.22 -6.96
N LEU A 145 6.70 2.92 -7.37
CA LEU A 145 5.51 3.71 -7.01
C LEU A 145 5.29 3.73 -5.50
N TYR A 146 5.43 2.58 -4.84
CA TYR A 146 5.28 2.43 -3.39
C TYR A 146 6.28 3.32 -2.64
N PHE A 147 7.58 3.16 -2.93
CA PHE A 147 8.61 3.95 -2.23
C PHE A 147 8.49 5.44 -2.52
N GLN A 148 8.23 5.85 -3.77
CA GLN A 148 7.99 7.25 -4.09
C GLN A 148 6.80 7.81 -3.29
N SER A 149 5.68 7.10 -3.27
CA SER A 149 4.47 7.52 -2.56
C SER A 149 4.72 7.66 -1.05
N CYS A 150 5.41 6.70 -0.44
CA CYS A 150 5.69 6.72 0.99
C CYS A 150 6.68 7.83 1.37
N ILE A 151 7.71 8.07 0.55
CA ILE A 151 8.65 9.19 0.76
C ILE A 151 7.90 10.52 0.66
N PHE A 152 7.09 10.71 -0.39
CA PHE A 152 6.29 11.93 -0.54
C PHE A 152 5.30 12.12 0.61
N GLY A 153 4.61 11.05 1.04
CA GLY A 153 3.68 11.09 2.18
C GLY A 153 4.39 11.47 3.48
N THR A 154 5.58 10.92 3.72
CA THR A 154 6.39 11.23 4.90
C THR A 154 6.85 12.68 4.89
N LEU A 155 7.40 13.16 3.76
CA LEU A 155 7.83 14.56 3.62
C LEU A 155 6.65 15.52 3.78
N PHE A 156 5.51 15.20 3.19
CA PHE A 156 4.29 16.00 3.29
C PHE A 156 3.80 16.07 4.75
N GLN A 157 3.82 14.96 5.48
CA GLN A 157 3.51 14.93 6.91
C GLN A 157 4.44 15.83 7.72
N SER A 158 5.76 15.73 7.49
CA SER A 158 6.76 16.58 8.17
C SER A 158 6.65 18.07 7.84
N LEU A 159 6.07 18.42 6.69
CA LEU A 159 5.85 19.82 6.30
C LEU A 159 4.59 20.43 6.91
N ILE A 160 3.61 19.58 7.26
CA ILE A 160 2.30 20.02 7.74
C ILE A 160 2.20 19.97 9.26
N SER A 161 2.89 19.02 9.89
CA SER A 161 2.86 18.83 11.33
C SER A 161 4.27 18.78 11.91
N ASP A 162 4.46 19.47 13.03
CA ASP A 162 5.64 19.36 13.87
C ASP A 162 5.56 18.18 14.86
N ASP A 163 4.42 17.48 14.88
CA ASP A 163 4.19 16.34 15.76
C ASP A 163 4.98 15.09 15.36
N PHE A 164 5.21 14.24 16.35
CA PHE A 164 5.72 12.88 16.15
C PHE A 164 4.71 12.05 15.35
N GLY A 165 5.21 11.20 14.45
CA GLY A 165 4.34 10.34 13.65
C GLY A 165 5.06 9.14 13.04
N VAL A 166 4.28 8.20 12.55
CA VAL A 166 4.78 7.02 11.83
C VAL A 166 4.14 6.95 10.45
N ALA A 167 4.90 6.51 9.44
CA ALA A 167 4.44 6.47 8.05
C ALA A 167 3.95 5.10 7.58
N GLY A 168 3.83 4.10 8.49
CA GLY A 168 3.39 2.74 8.17
C GLY A 168 2.06 2.63 7.43
N ALA A 169 1.18 3.62 7.64
CA ALA A 169 -0.13 3.73 7.00
C ALA A 169 -0.14 4.65 5.77
N THR A 170 0.90 5.46 5.54
CA THR A 170 0.92 6.55 4.54
C THR A 170 1.22 6.05 3.13
N GLY A 171 0.50 5.00 2.72
CA GLY A 171 0.37 4.57 1.33
C GLY A 171 -0.74 5.32 0.59
N VAL A 172 -1.10 6.54 1.01
CA VAL A 172 -2.21 7.31 0.41
C VAL A 172 -2.02 7.52 -1.09
N GLY A 173 -0.76 7.63 -1.54
CA GLY A 173 -0.44 7.67 -2.97
C GLY A 173 -0.72 6.34 -3.70
N VAL A 174 -0.44 5.21 -3.05
CA VAL A 174 -0.77 3.87 -3.59
C VAL A 174 -2.27 3.68 -3.68
N ILE A 175 -3.02 4.05 -2.64
CA ILE A 175 -4.49 3.98 -2.61
C ILE A 175 -5.07 4.86 -3.73
N SER A 176 -4.61 6.10 -3.84
CA SER A 176 -5.08 7.04 -4.86
C SER A 176 -4.76 6.57 -6.28
N PHE A 177 -3.60 5.94 -6.50
CA PHE A 177 -3.26 5.32 -7.79
C PHE A 177 -4.16 4.13 -8.11
N GLY A 178 -4.35 3.23 -7.14
CA GLY A 178 -5.19 2.05 -7.26
C GLY A 178 -6.61 2.41 -7.65
N LEU A 179 -7.20 3.38 -6.94
CA LEU A 179 -8.53 3.93 -7.24
C LEU A 179 -8.59 4.55 -8.65
N ASN A 180 -7.52 5.22 -9.12
CA ASN A 180 -7.49 5.76 -10.47
C ASN A 180 -7.49 4.65 -11.53
N LEU A 181 -6.71 3.59 -11.34
CA LEU A 181 -6.65 2.45 -12.25
C LEU A 181 -7.97 1.70 -12.29
N GLU A 182 -8.56 1.44 -11.13
CA GLU A 182 -9.85 0.76 -11.01
C GLU A 182 -10.95 1.58 -11.69
N TYR A 183 -11.01 2.89 -11.46
CA TYR A 183 -11.96 3.78 -12.14
C TYR A 183 -11.82 3.72 -13.67
N ARG A 184 -10.61 3.65 -14.21
CA ARG A 184 -10.38 3.50 -15.67
C ARG A 184 -10.87 2.15 -16.20
N GLN A 185 -10.77 1.09 -15.41
CA GLN A 185 -11.26 -0.23 -15.80
C GLN A 185 -12.79 -0.28 -15.88
N PHE A 186 -13.49 0.50 -15.04
CA PHE A 186 -14.94 0.62 -15.04
C PHE A 186 -15.50 1.63 -16.05
N GLN A 187 -14.67 2.44 -16.72
CA GLN A 187 -15.19 3.32 -17.77
C GLN A 187 -15.64 2.49 -18.99
N PRO A 188 -16.89 2.68 -19.46
CA PRO A 188 -17.39 1.95 -20.62
C PRO A 188 -16.52 2.26 -21.85
N LYS A 189 -16.13 1.18 -22.54
CA LYS A 189 -15.28 1.17 -23.76
C LYS A 189 -15.97 1.78 -24.99
N SER A 190 -16.60 2.95 -24.88
CA SER A 190 -17.32 3.57 -26.00
C SER A 190 -16.42 4.33 -27.00
N GLY A 191 -15.10 4.11 -27.02
CA GLY A 191 -14.19 4.77 -27.96
C GLY A 191 -12.76 4.19 -28.00
N GLN A 192 -12.62 2.88 -28.26
CA GLN A 192 -11.35 2.16 -28.14
C GLN A 192 -10.23 2.48 -29.15
N PHE A 193 -10.36 3.46 -30.05
CA PHE A 193 -9.35 3.66 -31.11
C PHE A 193 -8.19 4.62 -30.81
N PHE A 194 -8.24 5.43 -29.75
CA PHE A 194 -7.21 6.48 -29.52
C PHE A 194 -6.27 6.29 -28.32
N TYR A 195 -6.44 5.23 -27.52
CA TYR A 195 -5.90 5.23 -26.15
C TYR A 195 -4.58 4.47 -25.92
N TYR A 196 -3.94 3.92 -26.95
CA TYR A 196 -2.70 3.15 -26.77
C TYR A 196 -1.40 3.97 -26.86
N HIS A 197 -1.45 5.26 -27.23
CA HIS A 197 -0.22 6.02 -27.54
C HIS A 197 0.29 6.98 -26.45
N ASN A 198 -0.31 7.03 -25.26
CA ASN A 198 0.05 8.07 -24.25
C ASN A 198 0.25 7.53 -22.82
N HIS A 199 1.04 6.46 -22.70
CA HIS A 199 1.29 5.79 -21.42
C HIS A 199 2.18 6.60 -20.45
N GLN A 200 2.97 7.58 -20.94
CA GLN A 200 3.81 8.45 -20.10
C GLN A 200 3.09 9.71 -19.60
N GLN A 201 2.22 10.32 -20.41
CA GLN A 201 1.44 11.51 -20.01
C GLN A 201 0.38 11.21 -18.94
N THR A 202 0.01 9.94 -18.78
CA THR A 202 -0.98 9.49 -17.81
C THR A 202 -0.45 9.31 -16.39
N GLN A 203 0.87 9.21 -16.20
CA GLN A 203 1.49 9.14 -14.87
C GLN A 203 1.51 10.51 -14.18
N THR A 204 1.81 11.59 -14.92
CA THR A 204 1.79 12.97 -14.40
C THR A 204 0.37 13.45 -14.07
N PHE A 205 -0.62 13.10 -14.89
CA PHE A 205 -2.04 13.33 -14.57
C PHE A 205 -2.54 12.52 -13.37
N GLY A 206 -1.99 11.32 -13.16
CA GLY A 206 -2.24 10.52 -11.95
C GLY A 206 -1.74 11.25 -10.71
N LEU A 207 -0.50 11.75 -10.72
CA LEU A 207 0.09 12.51 -9.62
C LEU A 207 -0.67 13.81 -9.31
N LEU A 208 -1.09 14.56 -10.34
CA LEU A 208 -1.87 15.79 -10.14
C LEU A 208 -3.25 15.50 -9.50
N LYS A 209 -3.89 14.40 -9.90
CA LYS A 209 -5.14 13.93 -9.29
C LYS A 209 -4.92 13.43 -7.86
N MET A 210 -3.80 12.78 -7.56
CA MET A 210 -3.44 12.41 -6.20
C MET A 210 -3.24 13.62 -5.31
N LEU A 211 -2.50 14.63 -5.78
CA LEU A 211 -2.32 15.89 -5.06
C LEU A 211 -3.68 16.57 -4.80
N GLY A 212 -4.58 16.55 -5.79
CA GLY A 212 -5.95 17.05 -5.63
C GLY A 212 -6.77 16.28 -4.59
N ILE A 213 -6.68 14.95 -4.57
CA ILE A 213 -7.37 14.09 -3.59
C ILE A 213 -6.78 14.27 -2.19
N MET A 214 -5.46 14.34 -2.06
CA MET A 214 -4.79 14.60 -0.78
C MET A 214 -5.11 16.00 -0.25
N LEU A 215 -5.12 17.02 -1.11
CA LEU A 215 -5.58 18.37 -0.76
C LEU A 215 -7.05 18.37 -0.34
N TYR A 216 -7.91 17.61 -1.03
CA TYR A 216 -9.33 17.49 -0.69
C TYR A 216 -9.55 16.84 0.68
N PHE A 217 -8.87 15.71 0.97
CA PHE A 217 -8.95 15.09 2.29
C PHE A 217 -8.35 15.98 3.40
N TYR A 218 -7.30 16.74 3.09
CA TYR A 218 -6.72 17.73 4.00
C TYR A 218 -7.69 18.89 4.29
N LEU A 219 -8.36 19.43 3.27
CA LEU A 219 -9.37 20.47 3.45
C LEU A 219 -10.56 19.96 4.26
N ILE A 220 -11.00 18.72 4.02
CA ILE A 220 -12.04 18.06 4.83
C ILE A 220 -11.58 17.88 6.29
N TYR A 221 -10.32 17.50 6.51
CA TYR A 221 -9.73 17.38 7.85
C TYR A 221 -9.77 18.71 8.62
N ILE A 222 -9.39 19.82 7.97
CA ILE A 222 -9.45 21.16 8.57
C ILE A 222 -10.88 21.61 8.83
N SER A 223 -11.79 21.38 7.88
CA SER A 223 -13.18 21.87 7.98
C SER A 223 -14.03 21.08 8.97
N TYR A 224 -13.71 19.82 9.27
CA TYR A 224 -14.55 18.94 10.11
C TYR A 224 -13.73 18.09 11.10
N PRO A 225 -13.07 18.68 12.11
CA PRO A 225 -12.18 17.97 13.01
C PRO A 225 -12.85 16.86 13.87
N ASN A 226 -14.18 16.86 13.96
CA ASN A 226 -14.97 15.91 14.76
C ASN A 226 -15.66 14.81 13.94
N CYS A 227 -15.41 14.70 12.63
CA CYS A 227 -16.08 13.68 11.82
C CYS A 227 -15.48 12.29 12.08
N LEU A 228 -16.32 11.29 12.31
CA LEU A 228 -15.91 9.93 12.73
C LEU A 228 -15.03 9.22 11.67
N CYS A 229 -15.25 9.49 10.38
CA CYS A 229 -14.39 9.03 9.28
C CYS A 229 -13.00 9.69 9.29
N ILE A 230 -12.90 10.92 9.80
CA ILE A 230 -11.65 11.67 9.93
C ILE A 230 -10.89 11.24 11.18
N ASN A 231 -11.57 10.78 12.23
CA ASN A 231 -10.89 10.13 13.35
C ASN A 231 -10.29 8.78 12.96
N ILE A 232 -10.88 8.05 12.00
CA ILE A 232 -10.28 6.83 11.44
C ILE A 232 -9.07 7.18 10.55
N LEU A 233 -9.18 8.23 9.72
CA LEU A 233 -8.06 8.72 8.91
C LEU A 233 -6.94 9.34 9.77
N GLY A 234 -7.30 10.02 10.86
CA GLY A 234 -6.40 10.60 11.86
C GLY A 234 -5.78 9.56 12.78
N ALA A 235 -6.48 8.44 13.05
CA ALA A 235 -5.89 7.27 13.69
C ALA A 235 -4.91 6.55 12.76
N LEU A 236 -5.14 6.60 11.44
CA LEU A 236 -4.17 6.13 10.43
C LEU A 236 -2.97 7.08 10.29
N ILE A 237 -3.16 8.40 10.42
CA ILE A 237 -2.09 9.41 10.36
C ILE A 237 -1.35 9.56 11.72
N GLY A 238 -1.91 8.99 12.79
CA GLY A 238 -1.37 9.09 14.14
C GLY A 238 -1.57 10.50 14.71
N LYS A 239 -2.76 10.80 15.23
CA LYS A 239 -2.87 11.90 16.21
C LYS A 239 -2.14 11.44 17.49
N PRO A 240 -1.05 12.09 17.92
CA PRO A 240 -0.61 11.91 19.29
C PRO A 240 -1.75 12.39 20.20
N SER A 241 -2.07 11.57 21.20
CA SER A 241 -2.83 12.01 22.36
C SER A 241 -2.15 13.27 22.88
N ALA A 242 -2.87 14.40 22.86
CA ALA A 242 -2.40 15.62 23.47
C ALA A 242 -2.17 15.32 24.95
N ILE A 243 -0.90 15.10 25.32
CA ILE A 243 -0.48 15.06 26.71
C ILE A 243 -0.72 16.48 27.20
N ALA A 244 -1.82 16.67 27.92
CA ALA A 244 -2.03 17.85 28.72
C ALA A 244 -0.88 17.89 29.72
N ILE A 245 0.14 18.71 29.42
CA ILE A 245 1.15 19.09 30.40
C ILE A 245 0.40 19.91 31.44
N GLN A 246 -0.10 19.24 32.48
CA GLN A 246 -0.46 19.90 33.72
C GLN A 246 0.85 20.31 34.37
N ASN A 247 1.14 21.62 34.30
CA ASN A 247 2.16 22.27 35.12
C ASN A 247 1.73 22.24 36.59
#